data_AF-A0AAV0WJ64-F1
#
_entry.id   AF-A0AAV0WJ64-F1
#
_cell.length_a   1.000
_cell.length_b   1.000
_cell.length_c   1.000
_cell.angle_alpha   90.00
_cell.angle_beta   90.00
_cell.angle_gamma   90.00
#
_symmetry.space_group_name_H-M   'P 1'
#
loop_
_entity.id
_entity.type
_entity.pdbx_description
1 polymer ?
#
loop_
_entity_poly.entity_id
_entity_poly.type
_entity_poly.pdbx_seq_one_letter_code
_entity_poly.pdbx_strand_id
1 'polypeptide(L)'
;MKIVQGRTAARNYVQNEFNKWQHRIQRCVQDCGDAAMDKMPSERNRSENELNKYIKEAEGCTSQCFTKYITILPQLSNKIVDNLSNKKM
;
A
#
# COMPACT_ATOMS: atom_id res chain seq x y z
N MET A 1 -3.99 -8.05 -35.86
CA MET A 1 -4.54 -6.96 -35.01
C MET A 1 -5.06 -7.44 -33.65
N LYS A 2 -5.87 -8.51 -33.57
CA LYS A 2 -6.41 -9.06 -32.29
C LYS A 2 -5.34 -9.42 -31.23
N ILE A 3 -4.20 -9.98 -31.64
CA ILE A 3 -3.08 -10.34 -30.74
C ILE A 3 -2.45 -9.09 -30.07
N VAL A 4 -2.42 -7.95 -30.75
CA VAL A 4 -1.86 -6.70 -30.21
C VAL A 4 -2.80 -6.10 -29.15
N GLN A 5 -4.11 -6.11 -29.39
CA GLN A 5 -5.10 -5.66 -28.41
C GLN A 5 -5.08 -6.51 -27.13
N GLY A 6 -4.95 -7.84 -27.24
CA GLY A 6 -4.87 -8.73 -26.08
C GLY A 6 -3.63 -8.48 -25.19
N ARG A 7 -2.46 -8.21 -25.78
CA ARG A 7 -1.24 -7.89 -25.03
C ARG A 7 -1.35 -6.57 -24.28
N THR A 8 -1.92 -5.54 -24.91
CA THR A 8 -2.13 -4.25 -24.27
C THR A 8 -3.15 -4.35 -23.13
N ALA A 9 -4.24 -5.09 -23.31
CA ALA A 9 -5.24 -5.34 -22.27
C ALA A 9 -4.61 -6.06 -21.06
N ALA A 10 -3.84 -7.12 -21.29
CA ALA A 10 -3.14 -7.85 -20.23
C ALA A 10 -2.19 -6.94 -19.44
N ARG A 11 -1.34 -6.16 -20.12
CA ARG A 11 -0.42 -5.22 -19.47
C ARG A 11 -1.18 -4.19 -18.63
N ASN A 12 -2.25 -3.60 -19.17
CA ASN A 12 -3.04 -2.61 -18.46
C ASN A 12 -3.71 -3.20 -17.21
N TYR A 13 -4.19 -4.45 -17.30
CA TYR A 13 -4.78 -5.15 -16.16
C TYR A 13 -3.76 -5.39 -15.05
N VAL A 14 -2.57 -5.91 -15.37
CA VAL A 14 -1.47 -6.09 -14.41
C VAL A 14 -1.12 -4.76 -13.74
N GLN A 15 -0.93 -3.70 -14.52
CA GLN A 15 -0.57 -2.38 -14.01
C GLN A 15 -1.66 -1.83 -13.08
N ASN A 16 -2.93 -1.99 -13.45
CA ASN A 16 -4.05 -1.53 -12.63
C ASN A 16 -4.13 -2.26 -11.29
N GLU A 17 -4.00 -3.59 -11.28
CA GLU A 17 -4.02 -4.38 -10.05
C GLU A 17 -2.81 -4.06 -9.15
N PHE A 18 -1.62 -3.86 -9.74
CA PHE A 18 -0.44 -3.43 -9.00
C PHE A 18 -0.57 -2.02 -8.43
N ASN A 19 -1.08 -1.06 -9.21
CA ASN A 19 -1.35 0.30 -8.75
C ASN A 19 -2.33 0.32 -7.57
N LYS A 20 -3.38 -0.52 -7.60
CA LYS A 20 -4.31 -0.67 -6.47
C LYS A 20 -3.60 -1.15 -5.21
N TRP A 21 -2.69 -2.11 -5.32
CA TRP A 21 -1.89 -2.57 -4.19
C TRP A 21 -0.96 -1.46 -3.67
N GLN A 22 -0.27 -0.75 -4.57
CA GLN A 22 0.60 0.37 -4.22
C GLN A 22 -0.16 1.48 -3.48
N HIS A 23 -1.34 1.88 -3.97
CA HIS A 23 -2.16 2.89 -3.29
C HIS A 23 -2.58 2.45 -1.88
N ARG A 24 -2.85 1.16 -1.67
CA ARG A 24 -3.25 0.64 -0.36
C ARG A 24 -2.12 0.68 0.66
N ILE A 25 -0.90 0.33 0.26
CA ILE A 25 0.27 0.43 1.15
C ILE A 25 0.64 1.89 1.43
N GLN A 26 0.64 2.75 0.41
CA GLN A 26 0.89 4.18 0.56
C GLN A 26 -0.11 4.84 1.53
N ARG A 27 -1.42 4.55 1.35
CA ARG A 27 -2.45 5.05 2.27
C ARG A 27 -2.24 4.55 3.70
N CYS A 28 -1.91 3.27 3.89
CA CYS A 28 -1.63 2.73 5.23
C CYS A 28 -0.49 3.47 5.93
N VAL A 29 0.61 3.73 5.21
CA VAL A 29 1.75 4.50 5.75
C VAL A 29 1.34 5.94 6.06
N GLN A 30 0.54 6.57 5.20
CA GLN A 30 0.01 7.90 5.46
C GLN A 30 -0.88 7.93 6.72
N ASP A 31 -1.80 6.97 6.85
CA ASP A 31 -2.68 6.84 8.02
C ASP A 31 -1.87 6.67 9.32
N CYS A 32 -0.70 6.01 9.28
CA CYS A 32 0.20 5.92 10.44
C CYS A 32 0.77 7.29 10.85
N GLY A 33 1.14 8.12 9.87
CA GLY A 33 1.62 9.48 10.12
C GLY A 33 0.51 10.37 10.70
N ASP A 34 -0.66 10.34 10.06
CA ASP A 34 -1.84 11.12 10.48
C ASP A 34 -2.25 10.73 11.92
N ALA A 35 -2.34 9.43 12.22
CA ALA A 35 -2.69 8.94 13.56
C ALA A 35 -1.65 9.29 14.64
N ALA A 36 -0.38 9.41 14.29
CA ALA A 36 0.65 9.88 15.22
C ALA A 36 0.51 11.39 15.47
N MET A 37 0.30 12.17 14.41
CA MET A 37 0.10 13.61 14.48
C MET A 37 -1.15 14.00 15.29
N ASP A 38 -2.25 13.27 15.13
CA ASP A 38 -3.49 13.49 15.88
C ASP A 38 -3.33 13.34 17.40
N LYS A 39 -2.36 12.52 17.83
CA LYS A 39 -2.04 12.33 19.26
C LYS A 39 -1.01 13.33 19.76
N MET A 40 -0.23 13.95 18.88
CA MET A 40 0.84 14.85 19.30
C MET A 40 0.27 16.10 19.97
N PRO A 41 0.80 16.50 21.14
CA PRO A 41 0.48 17.79 21.73
C PRO A 41 0.82 18.94 20.79
N SER A 42 0.12 20.06 20.96
CA SER A 42 0.43 21.31 20.26
C SER A 42 1.90 21.70 20.46
N GLU A 43 2.51 22.27 19.43
CA GLU A 43 3.96 22.55 19.39
C GLU A 43 4.48 23.31 20.61
N ARG A 44 3.65 24.18 21.20
CA ARG A 44 4.01 24.99 22.39
C ARG A 44 4.28 24.15 23.64
N ASN A 45 3.79 22.92 23.71
CA ASN A 45 3.88 22.03 24.88
C ASN A 45 4.68 20.76 24.60
N ARG A 46 5.35 20.65 23.44
CA ARG A 46 6.01 19.42 23.01
C ARG A 46 7.47 19.39 23.43
N SER A 47 7.86 18.37 24.19
CA SER A 47 9.27 18.05 24.41
C SER A 47 9.82 17.18 23.28
N GLU A 48 11.14 17.20 23.09
CA GLU A 48 11.82 16.33 22.12
C GLU A 48 11.57 14.83 22.40
N ASN A 49 11.49 14.44 23.68
CA ASN A 49 11.19 13.07 24.06
C ASN A 49 9.78 12.64 23.63
N GLU A 50 8.79 13.53 23.76
CA GLU A 50 7.43 13.26 23.27
C GLU A 50 7.42 13.17 21.74
N LEU A 51 8.13 14.05 21.04
CA LEU A 51 8.25 13.97 19.57
C LEU A 51 8.81 12.61 19.13
N ASN A 52 9.92 12.19 19.75
CA ASN A 52 10.58 10.91 19.45
C ASN A 52 9.68 9.71 19.72
N LYS A 53 8.83 9.77 20.75
CA LYS A 53 7.85 8.72 21.05
C LYS A 53 6.85 8.56 19.90
N TYR A 54 6.24 9.64 19.43
CA TYR A 54 5.26 9.57 18.35
C TYR A 54 5.88 9.21 16.99
N ILE A 55 7.12 9.60 16.72
CA ILE A 55 7.87 9.12 15.54
C ILE A 55 8.02 7.60 15.60
N LYS A 56 8.45 7.04 16.73
CA LYS A 56 8.57 5.58 16.90
C LYS A 56 7.22 4.86 16.78
N GLU A 57 6.14 5.46 17.27
CA GLU A 57 4.79 4.92 17.06
C GLU A 57 4.44 4.86 15.56
N ALA A 58 4.70 5.92 14.82
CA ALA A 58 4.46 5.98 13.37
C ALA A 58 5.33 4.95 12.61
N GLU A 59 6.60 4.81 12.97
CA GLU A 59 7.52 3.82 12.39
C GLU A 59 7.05 2.38 12.67
N GLY A 60 6.63 2.09 13.91
CA GLY A 60 6.09 0.79 14.28
C GLY A 60 4.83 0.44 13.50
N CYS A 61 3.90 1.39 13.35
CA CYS A 61 2.72 1.23 12.51
C CYS A 61 3.10 1.01 11.03
N THR A 62 4.04 1.79 10.52
CA THR A 62 4.54 1.68 9.13
C THR A 62 5.13 0.29 8.86
N SER A 63 5.90 -0.27 9.81
CA SER A 63 6.41 -1.64 9.73
C SER A 63 5.28 -2.66 9.58
N GLN A 64 4.19 -2.51 10.36
CA GLN A 64 3.01 -3.37 10.27
C GLN A 64 2.29 -3.25 8.91
N CYS A 65 2.25 -2.05 8.31
CA CYS A 65 1.75 -1.89 6.94
C CYS A 65 2.56 -2.75 5.95
N PHE A 66 3.89 -2.69 6.00
CA PHE A 66 4.73 -3.52 5.13
C PHE A 66 4.49 -5.01 5.35
N THR A 67 4.48 -5.47 6.61
CA THR A 67 4.18 -6.88 6.94
C THR A 67 2.83 -7.30 6.37
N LYS A 68 1.78 -6.49 6.58
CA LYS A 68 0.44 -6.76 6.05
C LYS A 68 0.44 -6.85 4.52
N TYR A 69 1.01 -5.87 3.82
CA TYR A 69 0.90 -5.80 2.37
C TYR A 69 1.84 -6.74 1.61
N ILE A 70 2.96 -7.16 2.23
CA ILE A 70 3.81 -8.24 1.70
C ILE A 70 3.02 -9.57 1.69
N THR A 71 2.25 -9.88 2.73
CA THR A 71 1.46 -11.12 2.77
C THR A 71 0.34 -11.16 1.73
N ILE A 72 -0.08 -10.00 1.21
CA ILE A 72 -1.12 -9.87 0.17
C ILE A 72 -0.55 -10.04 -1.25
N LEU A 73 0.75 -9.79 -1.46
CA LEU A 73 1.37 -9.86 -2.78
C LEU A 73 1.18 -11.22 -3.50
N PRO A 74 1.33 -12.38 -2.83
CA PRO A 74 1.07 -13.67 -3.47
C PRO A 74 -0.38 -13.81 -3.96
N GLN A 75 -1.35 -13.35 -3.16
CA GLN A 75 -2.76 -13.39 -3.52
C GLN A 75 -3.06 -12.49 -4.72
N LEU A 76 -2.43 -11.30 -4.79
CA LEU A 76 -2.51 -10.41 -5.93
C LEU A 76 -1.95 -11.08 -7.20
N SER A 77 -0.78 -11.70 -7.10
CA SER A 77 -0.15 -12.43 -8.21
C SER A 77 -1.06 -13.53 -8.74
N ASN A 78 -1.59 -14.39 -7.86
CA ASN A 78 -2.51 -15.46 -8.24
C ASN A 78 -3.77 -14.90 -8.91
N LYS A 79 -4.38 -13.86 -8.34
CA LYS A 79 -5.53 -13.19 -8.95
C LYS A 79 -5.21 -12.66 -10.35
N ILE A 80 -4.04 -12.07 -10.54
CA ILE A 80 -3.62 -11.56 -11.86
C ILE A 80 -3.49 -12.72 -12.85
N VAL A 81 -2.75 -13.76 -12.49
CA VAL A 81 -2.53 -14.95 -13.34
C VAL A 81 -3.86 -15.63 -13.68
N ASP A 82 -4.73 -15.84 -12.70
CA ASP A 82 -6.02 -16.49 -12.89
C ASP A 82 -6.92 -15.72 -13.87
N ASN A 83 -6.91 -14.38 -13.82
CA ASN A 83 -7.72 -13.56 -14.73
C ASN A 83 -7.11 -13.42 -16.13
N LEU A 84 -5.81 -13.65 -16.30
CA LEU A 84 -5.16 -13.66 -17.60
C LEU A 84 -5.23 -15.04 -18.27
N SER A 85 -5.11 -16.13 -17.49
CA SER A 85 -5.16 -17.51 -17.96
C SER A 85 -6.58 -17.98 -18.22
N ASN A 86 -7.52 -17.65 -17.33
CA ASN A 86 -8.93 -17.82 -17.62
C ASN A 86 -9.31 -16.68 -18.57
N LYS A 87 -9.66 -17.04 -19.80
CA LYS A 87 -10.05 -16.17 -20.93
C LYS A 87 -11.30 -15.30 -20.68
N LYS A 88 -11.37 -14.65 -19.50
CA LYS A 88 -12.35 -13.64 -19.07
C LYS A 88 -11.87 -12.21 -19.42
N MET A 89 -10.98 -12.10 -20.40
CA MET A 89 -10.74 -10.91 -21.20
C MET A 89 -11.26 -11.13 -22.62
#